data_AF-A0A7S4QDI8-F1
#
_entry.id   AF-A0A7S4QDI8-F1
#
_cell.length_a   1.000
_cell.length_b   1.000
_cell.length_c   1.000
_cell.angle_alpha   90.00
_cell.angle_beta   90.00
_cell.angle_gamma   90.00
#
_symmetry.space_group_name_H-M   'P 1'
#
loop_
_entity.id
_entity.type
_entity.pdbx_description
1 polymer ?
#
loop_
_entity_poly.entity_id
_entity_poly.type
_entity_poly.pdbx_seq_one_letter_code
_entity_poly.pdbx_strand_id
1 'polypeptide(L)'
;MIKSVPPWLEWLQGRLNFKGWTEYPQFSTSEGIGRVALIGFTLGIIFGVHLLLLIPLFLCQWDIYPIPPFNTMDPTTVQMLTQWVAYVLALTFFHLAEFFVTAVYNPSVTTADSFMVNQSEAYTLSALVSICCRYCCHFSK
;
A
#
# COMPACT_ATOMS: atom_id res chain seq x y z
N MET A 1 -12.61 16.27 -17.79
CA MET A 1 -11.49 17.23 -17.72
C MET A 1 -10.38 16.56 -16.92
N ILE A 2 -9.43 15.93 -17.60
CA ILE A 2 -8.36 15.14 -16.96
C ILE A 2 -7.39 16.15 -16.35
N LYS A 3 -7.31 16.21 -15.01
CA LYS A 3 -6.30 17.02 -14.33
C LYS A 3 -4.93 16.46 -14.73
N SER A 4 -4.07 17.32 -15.28
CA SER A 4 -2.69 16.95 -15.61
C SER A 4 -2.00 16.38 -14.38
N VAL A 5 -1.40 15.20 -14.54
CA VAL A 5 -0.68 14.48 -13.49
C VAL A 5 0.43 15.41 -12.94
N PRO A 6 0.59 15.54 -11.61
CA PRO A 6 1.66 16.37 -11.06
C PRO A 6 3.05 15.91 -11.53
N PRO A 7 3.99 16.81 -11.85
CA PRO A 7 5.31 16.44 -12.37
C PRO A 7 6.10 15.50 -11.44
N TRP A 8 5.92 15.64 -10.13
CA TRP A 8 6.57 14.76 -9.14
C TRP A 8 6.00 13.34 -9.18
N LEU A 9 4.73 13.18 -9.55
CA LEU A 9 4.07 11.89 -9.66
C LEU A 9 4.57 11.16 -10.91
N GLU A 10 4.74 11.87 -12.02
CA GLU A 10 5.39 11.30 -13.22
C GLU A 10 6.84 10.88 -12.95
N TRP A 11 7.59 11.68 -12.19
CA TRP A 11 8.95 11.32 -11.77
C TRP A 11 8.97 10.05 -10.92
N LEU A 12 8.09 9.96 -9.92
CA LEU A 12 7.99 8.81 -9.03
C LEU A 12 7.55 7.56 -9.81
N GLN A 13 6.55 7.71 -10.67
CA GLN A 13 6.03 6.64 -11.52
C GLN A 13 7.07 6.17 -12.53
N GLY A 14 7.90 7.07 -13.07
CA GLY A 14 9.04 6.72 -13.91
C GLY A 14 10.08 5.87 -13.17
N ARG A 15 10.35 6.17 -11.90
CA ARG A 15 11.26 5.38 -11.05
C ARG A 15 10.67 4.03 -10.69
N LEU A 16 9.40 3.98 -10.30
CA LEU A 16 8.69 2.74 -9.93
C LEU A 16 8.44 1.83 -11.14
N ASN A 17 8.29 2.39 -12.33
CA ASN A 17 8.14 1.64 -13.58
C ASN A 17 9.50 1.28 -14.22
N PHE A 18 10.62 1.49 -13.51
CA PHE A 18 11.98 1.17 -13.96
C PHE A 18 12.35 1.78 -15.33
N LYS A 19 11.72 2.91 -15.68
CA LYS A 19 11.93 3.56 -16.97
C LYS A 19 13.36 4.11 -17.00
N GLY A 20 14.23 3.50 -17.82
CA GLY A 20 15.65 3.84 -17.93
C GLY A 20 16.62 2.81 -17.31
N TRP A 21 16.12 1.68 -16.80
CA TRP A 21 16.96 0.60 -16.25
C TRP A 21 17.26 -0.49 -17.29
N THR A 22 17.08 -0.18 -18.57
CA THR A 22 17.21 -1.13 -19.69
C THR A 22 18.62 -1.68 -19.87
N GLU A 23 19.63 -1.00 -19.33
CA GLU A 23 21.03 -1.43 -19.37
C GLU A 23 21.33 -2.60 -18.41
N TYR A 24 20.44 -2.86 -17.45
CA TYR A 24 20.61 -3.93 -16.46
C TYR A 24 19.67 -5.11 -16.77
N PRO A 25 20.18 -6.30 -17.13
CA PRO A 25 19.35 -7.43 -17.57
C PRO A 25 18.27 -7.86 -16.56
N GLN A 26 18.57 -7.73 -15.27
CA GLN A 26 17.64 -8.07 -14.19
C GLN A 26 16.47 -7.08 -14.02
N PHE A 27 16.53 -5.92 -14.70
CA PHE A 27 15.51 -4.87 -14.68
C PHE A 27 14.97 -4.50 -16.08
N SER A 28 15.58 -5.02 -17.14
CA SER A 28 15.25 -4.67 -18.52
C SER A 28 13.93 -5.29 -19.01
N THR A 29 13.52 -6.43 -18.44
CA THR A 29 12.26 -7.10 -18.74
C THR A 29 11.33 -7.08 -17.52
N SER A 30 10.00 -7.13 -17.74
CA SER A 30 9.02 -7.29 -16.65
C SER A 30 9.13 -8.65 -15.96
N GLU A 31 9.65 -9.67 -16.65
CA GLU A 31 10.03 -10.97 -16.12
C GLU A 31 11.33 -10.93 -15.29
N GLY A 32 12.04 -9.80 -15.31
CA GLY A 32 13.31 -9.64 -14.61
C GLY A 32 13.15 -9.86 -13.11
N ILE A 33 13.92 -10.81 -12.57
CA ILE A 33 13.90 -11.17 -11.14
C ILE A 33 14.18 -9.96 -10.23
N GLY A 34 14.94 -8.98 -10.71
CA GLY A 34 15.24 -7.76 -9.97
C GLY A 34 13.99 -6.91 -9.71
N ARG A 35 13.09 -6.77 -10.70
CA ARG A 35 11.84 -6.02 -10.53
C ARG A 35 10.90 -6.73 -9.58
N VAL A 36 10.73 -8.04 -9.77
CA VAL A 36 9.88 -8.88 -8.91
C VAL A 36 10.36 -8.85 -7.46
N ALA A 37 11.67 -9.03 -7.23
CA ALA A 37 12.24 -9.00 -5.88
C ALA A 37 12.08 -7.63 -5.22
N LEU A 38 12.32 -6.53 -5.94
CA LEU A 38 12.22 -5.18 -5.39
C LEU A 38 10.77 -4.82 -5.02
N ILE A 39 9.81 -5.13 -5.89
CA ILE A 39 8.38 -4.89 -5.63
C ILE A 39 7.92 -5.76 -4.46
N GLY A 40 8.20 -7.07 -4.49
CA GLY A 40 7.81 -7.99 -3.43
C GLY A 40 8.41 -7.62 -2.07
N PHE A 41 9.68 -7.26 -2.03
CA PHE A 41 10.34 -6.81 -0.79
C PHE A 41 9.74 -5.51 -0.25
N THR A 42 9.49 -4.54 -1.13
CA THR A 42 8.89 -3.25 -0.74
C THR A 42 7.47 -3.45 -0.19
N LEU A 43 6.62 -4.20 -0.89
CA LEU A 43 5.28 -4.55 -0.41
C LEU A 43 5.33 -5.33 0.91
N GLY A 44 6.29 -6.25 1.06
CA GLY A 44 6.50 -7.02 2.27
C GLY A 44 6.88 -6.15 3.48
N ILE A 45 7.77 -5.17 3.31
CA ILE A 45 8.10 -4.20 4.38
C ILE A 45 6.86 -3.41 4.77
N ILE A 46 6.13 -2.87 3.79
CA ILE A 46 4.93 -2.08 4.06
C ILE A 46 3.92 -2.94 4.82
N PHE A 47 3.64 -4.16 4.34
CA PHE A 47 2.74 -5.09 5.02
C PHE A 47 3.20 -5.38 6.46
N GLY A 48 4.47 -5.71 6.66
CA GLY A 48 5.02 -6.05 7.98
C GLY A 48 4.94 -4.89 8.98
N VAL A 49 5.31 -3.67 8.57
CA VAL A 49 5.23 -2.47 9.42
C VAL A 49 3.77 -2.21 9.82
N HIS A 50 2.83 -2.29 8.88
CA HIS A 50 1.42 -2.06 9.17
C HIS A 50 0.83 -3.18 10.03
N LEU A 51 1.27 -4.43 9.88
CA LEU A 51 0.84 -5.55 10.73
C LEU A 51 1.28 -5.33 12.18
N LEU A 52 2.53 -4.90 12.38
CA LEU A 52 3.07 -4.58 13.70
C LEU A 52 2.41 -3.35 14.34
N LEU A 53 1.90 -2.41 13.55
CA LEU A 53 1.15 -1.26 14.04
C LEU A 53 -0.32 -1.58 14.34
N LEU A 54 -0.93 -2.54 13.64
CA LEU A 54 -2.35 -2.87 13.85
C LEU A 54 -2.59 -3.44 15.25
N ILE A 55 -1.70 -4.32 15.73
CA ILE A 55 -1.81 -4.96 17.04
C ILE A 55 -1.91 -3.94 18.19
N PRO A 56 -0.96 -2.99 18.35
CA PRO A 56 -1.03 -2.03 19.44
C PRO A 56 -2.22 -1.06 19.30
N LEU A 57 -2.59 -0.67 18.07
CA LEU A 57 -3.77 0.17 17.84
C LEU A 57 -5.07 -0.53 18.28
N PHE A 58 -5.19 -1.82 17.98
CA PHE A 58 -6.36 -2.62 18.36
C PHE A 58 -6.44 -2.82 19.88
N LEU A 59 -5.30 -3.12 20.54
CA LEU A 59 -5.23 -3.25 22.00
C LEU A 59 -5.58 -1.93 22.71
N CYS A 60 -5.14 -0.80 22.14
CA CYS A 60 -5.47 0.53 22.65
C CYS A 60 -6.97 0.85 22.48
N GLN A 61 -7.58 0.46 21.36
CA GLN A 61 -8.99 0.74 21.08
C GLN A 61 -9.94 -0.04 22.01
N TRP A 62 -9.52 -1.19 22.53
CA TRP A 62 -10.29 -2.02 23.46
C TRP A 62 -9.94 -1.79 24.94
N ASP A 63 -9.11 -0.79 25.23
CA ASP A 63 -8.65 -0.46 26.59
C ASP A 63 -8.05 -1.68 27.35
N ILE A 64 -7.49 -2.64 26.59
CA ILE A 64 -6.90 -3.86 27.16
C ILE A 64 -5.51 -3.55 27.73
N TYR A 65 -4.72 -2.78 26.98
CA TYR A 65 -3.37 -2.45 27.38
C TYR A 65 -3.03 -1.03 26.90
N PRO A 66 -2.70 -0.09 27.81
CA PRO A 66 -2.32 1.26 27.42
C PRO A 66 -0.93 1.22 26.78
N ILE A 67 -0.85 1.55 25.50
CA ILE A 67 0.41 1.60 24.74
C ILE A 67 0.71 3.05 24.39
N PRO A 68 1.69 3.69 25.04
CA PRO A 68 2.18 5.00 24.63
C PRO A 68 2.84 4.94 23.24
N PRO A 69 2.59 5.92 22.35
CA PRO A 69 1.81 7.13 22.56
C PRO A 69 0.30 6.97 22.28
N PHE A 70 -0.17 5.83 21.76
CA PHE A 70 -1.54 5.65 21.26
C PHE A 70 -2.60 5.89 22.34
N ASN A 71 -2.34 5.50 23.59
CA ASN A 71 -3.26 5.72 24.71
C ASN A 71 -3.46 7.21 25.08
N THR A 72 -2.58 8.10 24.64
CA THR A 72 -2.69 9.55 24.86
C THR A 72 -3.35 10.28 23.69
N MET A 73 -3.59 9.59 22.58
CA MET A 73 -4.22 10.15 21.40
C MET A 73 -5.74 10.19 21.57
N ASP A 74 -6.38 11.12 20.87
CA ASP A 74 -7.83 11.17 20.79
C ASP A 74 -8.39 9.85 20.20
N PRO A 75 -9.46 9.27 20.77
CA PRO A 75 -10.02 7.99 20.31
C PRO A 75 -10.39 7.97 18.82
N THR A 76 -10.83 9.12 18.26
CA THR A 76 -11.11 9.19 16.83
C THR A 76 -9.83 9.03 16.03
N THR A 77 -8.73 9.65 16.45
CA THR A 77 -7.41 9.52 15.80
C THR A 77 -6.94 8.07 15.80
N VAL A 78 -7.07 7.36 16.92
CA VAL A 78 -6.72 5.93 17.00
C VAL A 78 -7.58 5.10 16.05
N GLN A 79 -8.88 5.38 15.97
CA GLN A 79 -9.78 4.70 15.02
C GLN A 79 -9.40 4.98 13.56
N MET A 80 -9.01 6.21 13.23
CA MET A 80 -8.61 6.61 11.87
C MET A 80 -7.30 5.92 11.46
N LEU A 81 -6.32 5.89 12.37
CA LEU A 81 -5.07 5.16 12.18
C LEU A 81 -5.34 3.66 12.01
N THR A 82 -6.25 3.09 12.79
CA THR A 82 -6.64 1.67 12.67
C THR A 82 -7.24 1.38 11.30
N GLN A 83 -8.14 2.24 10.81
CA GLN A 83 -8.73 2.11 9.47
C GLN A 83 -7.69 2.23 8.35
N TRP A 84 -6.79 3.22 8.45
CA TRP A 84 -5.69 3.39 7.50
C TRP A 84 -4.79 2.15 7.47
N VAL A 85 -4.38 1.67 8.64
CA VAL A 85 -3.48 0.52 8.75
C VAL A 85 -4.15 -0.76 8.22
N ALA A 86 -5.41 -1.00 8.56
CA ALA A 86 -6.17 -2.12 8.03
C ALA A 86 -6.34 -2.04 6.50
N TYR A 87 -6.57 -0.84 5.96
CA TYR A 87 -6.65 -0.62 4.52
C TYR A 87 -5.33 -0.94 3.81
N VAL A 88 -4.20 -0.41 4.31
CA VAL A 88 -2.88 -0.68 3.71
C VAL A 88 -2.53 -2.17 3.79
N LEU A 89 -2.88 -2.84 4.89
CA LEU A 89 -2.72 -4.30 5.01
C LEU A 89 -3.53 -5.07 3.97
N ALA A 90 -4.81 -4.74 3.80
CA ALA A 90 -5.65 -5.40 2.80
C ALA A 90 -5.12 -5.16 1.38
N LEU A 91 -4.67 -3.94 1.07
CA LEU A 91 -4.13 -3.59 -0.23
C LEU A 91 -2.80 -4.31 -0.52
N THR A 92 -1.86 -4.28 0.41
CA THR A 92 -0.57 -4.97 0.26
C THR A 92 -0.74 -6.49 0.23
N PHE A 93 -1.66 -7.05 1.04
CA PHE A 93 -2.02 -8.46 0.97
C PHE A 93 -2.61 -8.83 -0.39
N PHE A 94 -3.54 -8.04 -0.92
CA PHE A 94 -4.14 -8.29 -2.23
C PHE A 94 -3.07 -8.37 -3.33
N HIS A 95 -2.18 -7.38 -3.41
CA HIS A 95 -1.12 -7.35 -4.43
C HIS A 95 -0.11 -8.50 -4.27
N LEU A 96 0.27 -8.85 -3.03
CA LEU A 96 1.14 -9.98 -2.77
C LEU A 96 0.46 -11.32 -3.09
N ALA A 97 -0.81 -11.47 -2.73
CA ALA A 97 -1.59 -12.68 -2.95
C ALA A 97 -1.88 -12.89 -4.45
N GLU A 98 -2.17 -11.82 -5.19
CA GLU A 98 -2.37 -11.88 -6.63
C GLU A 98 -1.13 -12.38 -7.36
N PHE A 99 0.04 -11.82 -7.01
CA PHE A 99 1.32 -12.30 -7.53
C PHE A 99 1.58 -13.76 -7.13
N PHE A 100 1.35 -14.10 -5.86
CA PHE A 100 1.60 -15.45 -5.34
C PHE A 100 0.70 -16.50 -6.00
N VAL A 101 -0.59 -16.23 -6.13
CA VAL A 101 -1.56 -17.11 -6.82
C VAL A 101 -1.16 -17.25 -8.29
N THR A 102 -0.79 -16.15 -8.96
CA THR A 102 -0.31 -16.20 -10.35
C THR A 102 0.96 -17.06 -10.49
N ALA A 103 1.92 -16.90 -9.57
CA ALA A 103 3.14 -17.69 -9.55
C ALA A 103 2.89 -19.18 -9.34
N VAL A 104 1.91 -19.55 -8.49
CA VAL A 104 1.58 -20.94 -8.18
C VAL A 104 0.79 -21.60 -9.32
N TYR A 105 -0.22 -20.92 -9.88
CA TYR A 105 -1.16 -21.52 -10.82
C TYR A 105 -0.86 -21.21 -12.30
N ASN A 106 -0.11 -20.15 -12.60
CA ASN A 106 0.29 -19.78 -13.96
C ASN A 106 1.72 -19.17 -13.99
N PRO A 107 2.76 -19.96 -13.63
CA PRO A 107 4.12 -19.48 -13.52
C PRO A 107 4.68 -18.92 -14.84
N SER A 108 4.22 -19.41 -16.01
CA SER A 108 4.71 -18.99 -17.33
C SER A 108 4.36 -17.57 -17.73
N VAL A 109 3.39 -16.93 -17.07
CA VAL A 109 2.98 -15.54 -17.34
C VAL A 109 3.26 -14.61 -16.16
N THR A 110 3.95 -15.11 -15.12
CA THR A 110 4.20 -14.36 -13.90
C THR A 110 5.29 -13.33 -14.16
N THR A 111 4.94 -12.06 -14.04
CA THR A 111 5.85 -10.93 -14.25
C THR A 111 5.71 -9.92 -13.12
N ALA A 112 6.58 -8.90 -13.09
CA ALA A 112 6.43 -7.77 -12.18
C ALA A 112 5.08 -7.04 -12.32
N ASP A 113 4.42 -7.14 -13.48
CA ASP A 113 3.11 -6.52 -13.71
C ASP A 113 1.98 -7.31 -13.02
N SER A 114 2.22 -8.59 -12.66
CA SER A 114 1.27 -9.44 -11.93
C SER A 114 1.03 -8.99 -10.49
N PHE A 115 1.83 -8.06 -9.94
CA PHE A 115 1.49 -7.41 -8.67
C PHE A 115 0.36 -6.37 -8.81
N MET A 116 0.02 -5.94 -10.04
CA MET A 116 -1.02 -4.94 -10.34
C MET A 116 -0.95 -3.63 -9.56
N VAL A 117 0.26 -3.22 -9.15
CA VAL A 117 0.48 -1.99 -8.36
C VAL A 117 0.05 -0.73 -9.12
N ASN A 118 0.21 -0.69 -10.45
CA ASN A 118 -0.14 0.51 -11.24
C ASN A 118 -1.65 0.79 -11.32
N GLN A 119 -2.51 -0.20 -11.02
CA GLN A 119 -3.97 0.00 -10.97
C GLN A 119 -4.42 0.53 -9.58
N SER A 120 -3.51 0.62 -8.60
CA SER A 120 -3.83 0.97 -7.22
C SER A 120 -4.09 2.47 -6.99
N GLU A 121 -3.74 3.35 -7.93
CA GLU A 121 -3.93 4.81 -7.80
C GLU A 121 -5.40 5.19 -7.51
N ALA A 122 -6.35 4.53 -8.19
CA ALA A 122 -7.78 4.75 -7.98
C ALA A 122 -8.23 4.30 -6.58
N TYR A 123 -7.64 3.24 -6.04
CA TYR A 123 -7.93 2.72 -4.71
C TYR A 123 -7.37 3.63 -3.63
N THR A 124 -6.11 4.07 -3.76
CA THR A 124 -5.48 5.00 -2.81
C THR A 124 -6.24 6.32 -2.77
N LEU A 125 -6.67 6.84 -3.93
CA LEU A 125 -7.50 8.03 -4.00
C LEU A 125 -8.87 7.81 -3.32
N SER A 126 -9.51 6.66 -3.55
CA SER A 126 -10.79 6.32 -2.92
C SER A 126 -10.68 6.21 -1.40
N ALA A 127 -9.58 5.66 -0.89
CA ALA A 127 -9.32 5.58 0.55
C ALA A 127 -9.05 6.96 1.16
N LEU A 128 -8.26 7.81 0.51
CA LEU A 128 -8.04 9.19 0.94
C LEU A 128 -9.34 10.01 0.95
N VAL A 129 -10.20 9.82 -0.06
CA VAL A 129 -11.53 10.44 -0.10
C VAL A 129 -12.42 9.92 1.03
N SER A 130 -12.41 8.62 1.32
CA SER A 130 -13.17 8.03 2.44
C SER A 130 -12.74 8.61 3.79
N ILE A 131 -11.43 8.77 4.00
CA ILE A 131 -10.83 9.33 5.21
C ILE A 131 -11.19 10.82 5.36
N CYS A 132 -11.00 11.62 4.31
CA CYS A 132 -11.38 13.03 4.31
C CYS A 132 -12.89 13.24 4.50
N CYS A 133 -13.72 12.40 3.87
CA CYS A 133 -15.18 12.49 4.00
C CYS A 133 -15.63 12.18 5.44
N ARG A 134 -15.03 11.17 6.08
CA ARG A 134 -15.31 10.85 7.49
C ARG A 134 -14.91 11.99 8.43
N TYR A 135 -13.77 12.65 8.20
CA TYR A 135 -13.36 13.84 8.97
C TYR A 135 -14.35 15.01 8.80
N CYS A 136 -14.74 15.32 7.55
CA CYS A 136 -15.69 16.41 7.27
C CYS A 136 -17.08 16.15 7.87
N CYS A 137 -17.56 14.90 7.84
CA CYS A 137 -18.85 14.54 8.45
C CYS A 137 -18.82 14.55 9.98
N HIS A 138 -17.66 14.30 10.61
CA HIS A 138 -17.55 14.37 12.07
C HIS A 138 -17.53 15.81 12.60
N PHE A 139 -16.93 16.75 11.86
CA PHE A 139 -16.86 18.18 12.24
C PHE A 139 -18.16 18.96 11.99
N SER A 140 -19.16 18.34 11.35
CA SER A 140 -20.45 18.96 11.02
C SER A 140 -21.56 18.67 12.04
N LYS A 141 -21.25 18.01 13.16
CA LYS A 141 -22.16 17.78 14.29
C LYS A 141 -21.63 18.49 15.53
#